data_AF-A0A853DML3-F1
#
_entry.id   AF-A0A853DML3-F1
#
_cell.length_a   1.000
_cell.length_b   1.000
_cell.length_c   1.000
_cell.angle_alpha   90.00
_cell.angle_beta   90.00
_cell.angle_gamma   90.00
#
_symmetry.space_group_name_H-M   'P 1'
#
loop_
_entity.id
_entity.type
_entity.pdbx_description
1 polymer ?
#
loop_
_entity_poly.entity_id
_entity_poly.type
_entity_poly.pdbx_seq_one_letter_code
_entity_poly.pdbx_strand_id
1 'polypeptide(L)'
;MTTPATERIVPVTVNRVELEAETPFVALRAALEREVPPLDERRLATLLRSGASWAQLTREVSGPGALVRFWTYDPTPVMRVGGADLAAAGYLLGDYVTAARMFRHDPGTTLYTPVRLELHARGSRTVVAFDQPSSALKAFGNNKITQAGFELDRLLGDLLEDLGLPRPSILRL
;
A
#
# COMPACT_ATOMS: atom_id res chain seq x y z
N MET A 1 -13.02 -32.73 9.08
CA MET A 1 -13.86 -32.01 10.05
C MET A 1 -14.13 -30.62 9.49
N THR A 2 -15.39 -30.21 9.40
CA THR A 2 -15.77 -28.86 8.93
C THR A 2 -15.96 -27.94 10.13
N THR A 3 -15.32 -26.79 10.11
CA THR A 3 -15.57 -25.71 11.08
C THR A 3 -16.90 -25.04 10.71
N PRO A 4 -17.88 -24.91 11.63
CA PRO A 4 -19.14 -24.24 11.33
C PRO A 4 -18.93 -22.75 11.05
N ALA A 5 -19.63 -22.21 10.05
CA ALA A 5 -19.51 -20.81 9.65
C ALA A 5 -20.84 -20.27 9.06
N THR A 6 -21.01 -18.96 9.08
CA THR A 6 -22.10 -18.23 8.40
C THR A 6 -21.50 -17.36 7.31
N GLU A 7 -22.12 -17.34 6.13
CA GLU A 7 -21.65 -16.55 4.99
C GLU A 7 -22.27 -15.15 4.97
N ARG A 8 -21.45 -14.17 4.58
CA ARG A 8 -21.90 -12.85 4.16
C ARG A 8 -21.00 -12.38 3.01
N ILE A 9 -21.62 -12.05 1.88
CA ILE A 9 -20.93 -11.47 0.72
C ILE A 9 -21.16 -9.96 0.71
N VAL A 10 -20.08 -9.19 0.63
CA VAL A 10 -20.13 -7.72 0.53
C VAL A 10 -19.47 -7.31 -0.79
N PRO A 11 -20.25 -6.92 -1.82
CA PRO A 11 -19.68 -6.37 -3.04
C PRO A 11 -18.95 -5.05 -2.78
N VAL A 12 -17.76 -4.91 -3.33
CA VAL A 12 -16.95 -3.69 -3.21
C VAL A 12 -16.53 -3.23 -4.60
N THR A 13 -16.92 -2.01 -4.96
CA THR A 13 -16.50 -1.37 -6.20
C THR A 13 -15.23 -0.56 -5.92
N VAL A 14 -14.18 -0.80 -6.71
CA VAL A 14 -12.90 -0.10 -6.58
C VAL A 14 -12.53 0.60 -7.88
N ASN A 15 -11.89 1.77 -7.76
CA ASN A 15 -11.27 2.42 -8.91
C ASN A 15 -9.82 1.96 -8.99
N ARG A 16 -9.47 1.19 -10.03
CA ARG A 16 -8.07 0.90 -10.33
C ARG A 16 -7.43 2.06 -11.06
N VAL A 17 -6.28 2.50 -10.57
CA VAL A 17 -5.41 3.47 -11.22
C VAL A 17 -4.25 2.72 -11.86
N GLU A 18 -3.96 3.05 -13.11
CA GLU A 18 -2.74 2.63 -13.82
C GLU A 18 -2.09 3.86 -14.44
N LEU A 19 -0.79 4.03 -14.18
CA LEU A 19 0.05 5.05 -14.80
C LEU A 19 1.14 4.35 -15.60
N GLU A 20 1.34 4.76 -16.84
CA GLU A 20 2.46 4.29 -17.66
C GLU A 20 3.58 5.33 -17.63
N ALA A 21 4.63 5.04 -16.86
CA ALA A 21 5.79 5.90 -16.70
C ALA A 21 6.80 5.66 -17.82
N GLU A 22 7.32 6.74 -18.41
CA GLU A 22 8.44 6.71 -19.36
C GLU A 22 9.79 6.50 -18.64
N THR A 23 9.85 5.49 -17.78
CA THR A 23 11.01 5.16 -16.97
C THR A 23 11.21 3.64 -16.98
N PRO A 24 12.44 3.13 -17.16
CA PRO A 24 12.72 1.70 -17.10
C PRO A 24 12.38 1.09 -15.74
N PHE A 25 11.89 -0.15 -15.73
CA PHE A 25 11.41 -0.85 -14.52
C PHE A 25 12.40 -0.82 -13.36
N VAL A 26 13.68 -1.14 -13.63
CA VAL A 26 14.72 -1.17 -12.59
C VAL A 26 14.91 0.20 -11.94
N ALA A 27 14.83 1.28 -12.73
CA ALA A 27 15.01 2.64 -12.23
C ALA A 27 13.80 3.08 -11.39
N LEU A 28 12.57 2.85 -11.87
CA LEU A 28 11.37 3.23 -11.12
C LEU A 28 11.19 2.41 -9.84
N ARG A 29 11.50 1.10 -9.90
CA ARG A 29 11.53 0.23 -8.71
C ARG A 29 12.52 0.75 -7.66
N ALA A 30 13.75 1.06 -8.07
CA ALA A 30 14.75 1.58 -7.16
C ALA A 30 14.34 2.93 -6.54
N ALA A 31 13.69 3.81 -7.31
CA ALA A 31 13.15 5.07 -6.81
C ALA A 31 12.04 4.81 -5.76
N LEU A 32 11.05 3.96 -6.09
CA LEU A 32 9.97 3.59 -5.16
C LEU A 32 10.51 3.02 -3.85
N GLU A 33 11.43 2.05 -3.91
CA GLU A 33 11.99 1.40 -2.72
C GLU A 33 12.84 2.35 -1.86
N ARG A 34 13.38 3.42 -2.45
CA ARG A 34 14.10 4.48 -1.74
C ARG A 34 13.15 5.46 -1.06
N GLU A 35 12.11 5.91 -1.74
CA GLU A 35 11.10 6.81 -1.15
C GLU A 35 10.29 6.11 -0.06
N VAL A 36 10.01 4.80 -0.23
CA VAL A 36 9.26 3.99 0.73
C VAL A 36 10.13 2.85 1.28
N PRO A 37 11.00 3.13 2.26
CA PRO A 37 11.88 2.13 2.85
C PRO A 37 11.08 1.03 3.56
N PRO A 38 11.68 -0.15 3.77
CA PRO A 38 11.03 -1.22 4.51
C PRO A 38 10.80 -0.79 5.96
N LEU A 39 9.72 -1.27 6.56
CA LEU A 39 9.49 -1.13 8.00
C LEU A 39 10.68 -1.70 8.78
N ASP A 40 11.23 -0.94 9.74
CA ASP A 40 12.24 -1.46 10.66
C ASP A 40 11.57 -2.37 11.72
N GLU A 41 11.43 -3.66 11.37
CA GLU A 41 10.83 -4.68 12.23
C GLU A 41 11.59 -4.85 13.55
N ARG A 42 12.93 -4.67 13.55
CA ARG A 42 13.74 -4.78 14.76
C ARG A 42 13.45 -3.62 15.72
N ARG A 43 13.33 -2.41 15.18
CA ARG A 43 12.94 -1.23 15.97
C ARG A 43 11.51 -1.36 16.48
N LEU A 44 10.57 -1.77 15.64
CA LEU A 44 9.19 -2.03 16.04
C LEU A 44 9.12 -3.04 17.19
N ALA A 45 9.78 -4.20 17.04
CA ALA A 45 9.79 -5.23 18.07
C ALA A 45 10.40 -4.73 19.39
N THR A 46 11.41 -3.86 19.32
CA THR A 46 12.02 -3.24 20.50
C THR A 46 11.05 -2.29 21.21
N LEU A 47 10.36 -1.43 20.46
CA LEU A 47 9.36 -0.49 20.98
C LEU A 47 8.19 -1.21 21.64
N LEU A 48 7.72 -2.31 21.04
CA LEU A 48 6.64 -3.13 21.59
C LEU A 48 7.07 -3.78 22.91
N ARG A 49 8.27 -4.38 22.97
CA ARG A 49 8.79 -5.00 24.20
C ARG A 49 9.03 -3.99 25.33
N SER A 50 9.44 -2.77 25.01
CA SER A 50 9.68 -1.72 26.00
C SER A 50 8.39 -1.02 26.47
N GLY A 51 7.23 -1.36 25.91
CA GLY A 51 5.97 -0.67 26.22
C GLY A 51 5.97 0.80 25.79
N ALA A 52 6.58 1.11 24.63
CA ALA A 52 6.67 2.47 24.12
C ALA A 52 5.28 3.11 23.98
N SER A 53 5.19 4.43 24.21
CA SER A 53 3.94 5.16 23.98
C SER A 53 3.57 5.15 22.50
N TRP A 54 2.29 5.31 22.18
CA TRP A 54 1.82 5.38 20.80
C TRP A 54 2.54 6.45 19.98
N ALA A 55 2.71 7.65 20.54
CA ALA A 55 3.39 8.76 19.88
C ALA A 55 4.88 8.47 19.61
N GLN A 56 5.54 7.71 20.49
CA GLN A 56 6.90 7.24 20.25
C GLN A 56 6.92 6.19 19.14
N LEU A 57 6.05 5.18 19.21
CA LEU A 57 6.01 4.12 18.22
C LEU A 57 5.83 4.68 16.81
N THR A 58 4.79 5.48 16.59
CA THR A 58 4.48 5.99 15.24
C THR A 58 5.57 6.90 14.69
N ARG A 59 6.17 7.75 15.52
CA ARG A 59 7.27 8.62 15.10
C ARG A 59 8.50 7.82 14.67
N GLU A 60 8.82 6.75 15.39
CA GLU A 60 10.07 6.02 15.21
C GLU A 60 10.04 4.95 14.11
N VAL A 61 8.85 4.49 13.73
CA VAL A 61 8.69 3.51 12.64
C VAL A 61 8.09 4.13 11.38
N SER A 62 7.89 5.45 11.37
CA SER A 62 7.43 6.19 10.19
C SER A 62 8.55 6.31 9.16
N GLY A 63 8.21 6.17 7.89
CA GLY A 63 9.13 6.45 6.78
C GLY A 63 9.07 7.91 6.34
N PRO A 64 9.91 8.28 5.35
CA PRO A 64 9.74 9.50 4.56
C PRO A 64 8.31 9.56 3.98
N GLY A 65 7.68 10.74 3.98
CA GLY A 65 6.30 10.87 3.50
C GLY A 65 5.26 10.05 4.28
N ALA A 66 5.59 9.63 5.51
CA ALA A 66 4.79 8.79 6.41
C ALA A 66 4.63 7.31 6.03
N LEU A 67 4.85 6.93 4.77
CA LEU A 67 4.70 5.56 4.30
C LEU A 67 5.94 4.71 4.59
N VAL A 68 5.70 3.45 4.94
CA VAL A 68 6.70 2.38 4.93
C VAL A 68 6.20 1.20 4.12
N ARG A 69 7.14 0.38 3.65
CA ARG A 69 6.89 -0.85 2.93
C ARG A 69 6.86 -2.02 3.90
N PHE A 70 5.68 -2.55 4.15
CA PHE A 70 5.45 -3.71 5.02
C PHE A 70 5.82 -5.02 4.35
N TRP A 71 5.73 -5.07 3.02
CA TRP A 71 6.01 -6.29 2.27
C TRP A 71 6.41 -6.01 0.83
N THR A 72 7.12 -6.96 0.25
CA THR A 72 7.50 -6.95 -1.17
C THR A 72 7.37 -8.33 -1.75
N TYR A 73 6.78 -8.37 -2.94
CA TYR A 73 6.68 -9.54 -3.79
C TYR A 73 7.55 -9.34 -5.01
N ASP A 74 8.39 -10.32 -5.31
CA ASP A 74 9.10 -10.39 -6.58
C ASP A 74 8.75 -11.71 -7.28
N PRO A 75 7.71 -11.73 -8.13
CA PRO A 75 7.31 -12.95 -8.83
C PRO A 75 8.27 -13.32 -9.97
N THR A 76 9.08 -12.39 -10.47
CA THR A 76 9.78 -12.53 -11.74
C THR A 76 10.70 -13.76 -11.81
N PRO A 77 11.53 -14.09 -10.79
CA PRO A 77 12.36 -15.30 -10.83
C PRO A 77 11.55 -16.59 -11.00
N VAL A 78 10.39 -16.68 -10.33
CA VAL A 78 9.50 -17.86 -10.41
C VAL A 78 8.80 -17.91 -11.76
N MET A 79 8.27 -16.77 -12.24
CA MET A 79 7.58 -16.70 -13.54
C MET A 79 8.52 -17.00 -14.71
N ARG A 80 9.80 -16.64 -14.59
CA ARG A 80 10.84 -16.99 -15.57
C ARG A 80 11.00 -18.51 -15.71
N VAL A 81 10.95 -19.26 -14.61
CA VAL A 81 10.95 -20.75 -14.66
C VAL A 81 9.73 -21.26 -15.43
N GLY A 82 8.59 -20.57 -15.32
CA GLY A 82 7.36 -20.85 -16.07
C GLY A 82 7.36 -20.34 -17.52
N GLY A 83 8.46 -19.77 -18.03
CA GLY A 83 8.59 -19.29 -19.40
C GLY A 83 8.17 -17.84 -19.65
N ALA A 84 7.82 -17.08 -18.60
CA ALA A 84 7.47 -15.67 -18.70
C ALA A 84 8.53 -14.78 -18.04
N ASP A 85 9.37 -14.12 -18.84
CA ASP A 85 10.40 -13.19 -18.36
C ASP A 85 9.92 -11.74 -18.43
N LEU A 86 8.86 -11.45 -17.67
CA LEU A 86 8.32 -10.10 -17.49
C LEU A 86 8.66 -9.62 -16.08
N ALA A 87 9.37 -8.49 -16.00
CA ALA A 87 9.73 -7.89 -14.72
C ALA A 87 8.48 -7.30 -14.04
N ALA A 88 8.23 -7.69 -12.80
CA ALA A 88 7.13 -7.18 -11.99
C ALA A 88 7.51 -7.20 -10.50
N ALA A 89 6.87 -6.35 -9.71
CA ALA A 89 7.01 -6.33 -8.26
C ALA A 89 5.71 -5.83 -7.61
N GLY A 90 5.32 -6.48 -6.52
CA GLY A 90 4.17 -6.07 -5.70
C GLY A 90 4.61 -5.56 -4.34
N TYR A 91 3.86 -4.62 -3.78
CA TYR A 91 4.19 -3.96 -2.51
C TYR A 91 2.95 -3.83 -1.62
N LEU A 92 3.18 -3.85 -0.31
CA LEU A 92 2.21 -3.38 0.69
C LEU A 92 2.78 -2.15 1.39
N LEU A 93 2.15 -0.99 1.18
CA LEU A 93 2.60 0.32 1.64
C LEU A 93 1.60 0.91 2.63
N GLY A 94 2.05 1.58 3.69
CA GLY A 94 1.14 2.25 4.61
C GLY A 94 1.84 2.86 5.80
N ASP A 95 1.05 3.32 6.75
CA ASP A 95 1.50 3.86 8.03
C ASP A 95 0.61 3.36 9.18
N TYR A 96 1.14 3.36 10.40
CA TYR A 96 0.40 2.90 11.57
C TYR A 96 -0.65 3.90 12.08
N VAL A 97 -0.52 5.20 11.79
CA VAL A 97 -1.44 6.24 12.28
C VAL A 97 -2.80 6.08 11.62
N THR A 98 -2.84 6.06 10.29
CA THR A 98 -4.05 5.88 9.52
C THR A 98 -4.62 4.48 9.74
N ALA A 99 -3.78 3.42 9.74
CA ALA A 99 -4.20 2.05 10.04
C ALA A 99 -4.90 1.93 11.41
N ALA A 100 -4.31 2.47 12.49
CA ALA A 100 -4.92 2.40 13.82
C ALA A 100 -6.24 3.18 13.91
N ARG A 101 -6.40 4.27 13.15
CA ARG A 101 -7.67 5.01 13.11
C ARG A 101 -8.80 4.15 12.54
N MET A 102 -8.54 3.43 11.45
CA MET A 102 -9.52 2.52 10.85
C MET A 102 -9.79 1.30 11.74
N PHE A 103 -8.72 0.66 12.23
CA PHE A 103 -8.79 -0.56 13.03
C PHE A 103 -9.63 -0.39 14.30
N ARG A 104 -9.59 0.79 14.94
CA ARG A 104 -10.43 1.14 16.11
C ARG A 104 -11.93 1.07 15.83
N HIS A 105 -12.35 1.20 14.57
CA HIS A 105 -13.75 1.13 14.18
C HIS A 105 -14.14 -0.23 13.61
N ASP A 106 -13.26 -0.84 12.81
CA ASP A 106 -13.45 -2.19 12.27
C ASP A 106 -12.10 -2.86 11.96
N PRO A 107 -11.69 -3.91 12.70
CA PRO A 107 -10.47 -4.67 12.42
C PRO A 107 -10.43 -5.30 11.02
N GLY A 108 -11.58 -5.51 10.38
CA GLY A 108 -11.70 -5.99 9.00
C GLY A 108 -11.05 -5.07 7.97
N THR A 109 -10.75 -3.82 8.34
CA THR A 109 -9.97 -2.88 7.51
C THR A 109 -8.53 -3.36 7.24
N THR A 110 -8.04 -4.35 7.98
CA THR A 110 -6.78 -5.06 7.69
C THR A 110 -6.79 -5.77 6.32
N LEU A 111 -7.96 -6.06 5.75
CA LEU A 111 -8.06 -6.57 4.37
C LEU A 111 -7.59 -5.55 3.32
N TYR A 112 -7.68 -4.26 3.63
CA TYR A 112 -7.39 -3.16 2.70
C TYR A 112 -6.15 -2.34 3.09
N THR A 113 -5.56 -2.61 4.26
CA THR A 113 -4.38 -1.92 4.76
C THR A 113 -3.33 -2.89 5.29
N PRO A 114 -2.07 -2.80 4.86
CA PRO A 114 -1.47 -1.74 4.03
C PRO A 114 -1.95 -1.79 2.56
N VAL A 115 -1.85 -0.65 1.86
CA VAL A 115 -2.31 -0.49 0.47
C VAL A 115 -1.43 -1.27 -0.48
N ARG A 116 -2.05 -1.96 -1.45
CA ARG A 116 -1.33 -2.69 -2.49
C ARG A 116 -0.96 -1.79 -3.66
N LEU A 117 0.32 -1.78 -4.02
CA LEU A 117 0.85 -1.16 -5.23
C LEU A 117 1.63 -2.19 -6.04
N GLU A 118 1.54 -2.14 -7.36
CA GLU A 118 2.24 -3.02 -8.28
C GLU A 118 3.02 -2.19 -9.30
N LEU A 119 4.19 -2.72 -9.68
CA LEU A 119 4.97 -2.26 -10.81
C LEU A 119 5.16 -3.42 -11.79
N HIS A 120 5.04 -3.18 -13.10
CA HIS A 120 5.55 -4.10 -14.12
C HIS A 120 6.15 -3.41 -15.34
N ALA A 121 7.09 -4.09 -15.98
CA ALA A 121 7.71 -3.63 -17.23
C ALA A 121 6.73 -3.74 -18.40
N ARG A 122 6.72 -2.70 -19.24
CA ARG A 122 6.00 -2.65 -20.51
C ARG A 122 6.91 -2.05 -21.59
N GLY A 123 7.70 -2.90 -22.24
CA GLY A 123 8.77 -2.45 -23.15
C GLY A 123 9.84 -1.67 -22.41
N SER A 124 10.11 -0.43 -22.83
CA SER A 124 11.03 0.50 -22.14
C SER A 124 10.38 1.29 -21.01
N ARG A 125 9.07 1.11 -20.80
CA ARG A 125 8.24 1.82 -19.82
C ARG A 125 7.90 0.94 -18.63
N THR A 126 7.35 1.55 -17.59
CA THR A 126 6.86 0.84 -16.39
C THR A 126 5.44 1.24 -16.10
N VAL A 127 4.57 0.26 -15.88
CA VAL A 127 3.24 0.51 -15.35
C VAL A 127 3.31 0.53 -13.83
N VAL A 128 2.65 1.51 -13.22
CA VAL A 128 2.41 1.62 -11.78
C VAL A 128 0.91 1.46 -11.58
N ALA A 129 0.49 0.48 -10.78
CA ALA A 129 -0.92 0.17 -10.58
C ALA A 129 -1.29 0.04 -9.10
N PHE A 130 -2.47 0.53 -8.73
CA PHE A 130 -3.05 0.36 -7.39
C PHE A 130 -4.56 0.59 -7.44
N ASP A 131 -5.27 0.08 -6.45
CA ASP A 131 -6.71 0.37 -6.28
C ASP A 131 -6.85 1.58 -5.34
N GLN A 132 -7.69 2.57 -5.67
CA GLN A 132 -7.91 3.78 -4.87
C GLN A 132 -8.47 3.42 -3.48
N PRO A 133 -7.73 3.69 -2.39
CA PRO A 133 -8.16 3.35 -1.03
C PRO A 133 -9.55 3.85 -0.64
N SER A 134 -9.89 5.11 -0.91
CA SER A 134 -11.20 5.67 -0.53
C SER A 134 -12.38 4.98 -1.21
N SER A 135 -12.21 4.50 -2.45
CA SER A 135 -13.26 3.78 -3.18
C SER A 135 -13.62 2.46 -2.52
N ALA A 136 -12.61 1.71 -2.05
CA ALA A 136 -12.78 0.43 -1.36
C ALA A 136 -13.29 0.63 0.07
N LEU A 137 -12.65 1.52 0.84
CA LEU A 137 -12.92 1.72 2.26
C LEU A 137 -14.29 2.34 2.54
N LYS A 138 -14.91 2.99 1.55
CA LYS A 138 -16.30 3.47 1.63
C LYS A 138 -17.31 2.34 1.87
N ALA A 139 -17.01 1.11 1.46
CA ALA A 139 -17.90 -0.05 1.62
C ALA A 139 -18.16 -0.43 3.09
N PHE A 140 -17.31 0.02 4.03
CA PHE A 140 -17.53 -0.19 5.46
C PHE A 140 -18.69 0.63 6.03
N GLY A 141 -19.20 1.64 5.31
CA GLY A 141 -20.31 2.48 5.77
C GLY A 141 -19.99 3.32 7.00
N ASN A 142 -18.70 3.48 7.35
CA ASN A 142 -18.23 4.25 8.50
C ASN A 142 -17.44 5.48 8.05
N ASN A 143 -17.90 6.66 8.45
CA ASN A 143 -17.29 7.94 8.04
C ASN A 143 -15.80 8.08 8.43
N LYS A 144 -15.38 7.52 9.56
CA LYS A 144 -13.98 7.58 10.02
C LYS A 144 -13.07 6.68 9.19
N ILE A 145 -13.59 5.55 8.72
CA ILE A 145 -12.91 4.67 7.77
C ILE A 145 -12.84 5.32 6.39
N THR A 146 -13.93 5.92 5.92
CA THR A 146 -13.97 6.67 4.65
C THR A 146 -12.95 7.81 4.64
N GLN A 147 -12.87 8.60 5.73
CA GLN A 147 -11.88 9.68 5.87
C GLN A 147 -10.43 9.16 5.82
N ALA A 148 -10.18 7.98 6.41
CA ALA A 148 -8.88 7.32 6.29
C ALA A 148 -8.56 6.82 4.88
N GLY A 149 -9.57 6.38 4.13
CA GLY A 149 -9.38 6.11 2.71
C GLY A 149 -8.92 7.35 1.94
N PHE A 150 -9.53 8.52 2.16
CA PHE A 150 -9.08 9.76 1.52
C PHE A 150 -7.69 10.20 1.97
N GLU A 151 -7.30 9.95 3.22
CA GLU A 151 -5.94 10.22 3.68
C GLU A 151 -4.91 9.34 2.95
N LEU A 152 -5.22 8.05 2.78
CA LEU A 152 -4.38 7.13 2.00
C LEU A 152 -4.32 7.54 0.51
N ASP A 153 -5.43 8.03 -0.06
CA ASP A 153 -5.43 8.58 -1.41
C ASP A 153 -4.42 9.74 -1.54
N ARG A 154 -4.37 10.64 -0.55
CA ARG A 154 -3.43 11.76 -0.54
C ARG A 154 -2.00 11.30 -0.39
N LEU A 155 -1.72 10.38 0.53
CA LEU A 155 -0.37 9.80 0.72
C LEU A 155 0.14 9.12 -0.55
N LEU A 156 -0.73 8.39 -1.27
CA LEU A 156 -0.38 7.83 -2.58
C LEU A 156 -0.14 8.92 -3.62
N GLY A 157 -0.95 9.98 -3.62
CA GLY A 157 -0.77 11.12 -4.51
C GLY A 157 0.58 11.83 -4.28
N ASP A 158 0.96 12.03 -3.02
CA ASP A 158 2.23 12.63 -2.61
C ASP A 158 3.39 11.72 -3.04
N LEU A 159 3.31 10.41 -2.78
CA LEU A 159 4.31 9.43 -3.22
C LEU A 159 4.51 9.45 -4.75
N LEU A 160 3.42 9.51 -5.52
CA LEU A 160 3.54 9.57 -6.98
C LEU A 160 4.27 10.84 -7.44
N GLU A 161 4.00 11.99 -6.82
CA GLU A 161 4.69 13.23 -7.13
C GLU A 161 6.17 13.19 -6.73
N ASP A 162 6.51 12.58 -5.59
CA ASP A 162 7.90 12.37 -5.15
C ASP A 162 8.67 11.46 -6.13
N LEU A 163 7.98 10.54 -6.80
CA LEU A 163 8.53 9.71 -7.88
C LEU A 163 8.58 10.42 -9.24
N GLY A 164 8.15 11.68 -9.32
CA GLY A 164 8.07 12.45 -10.57
C GLY A 164 6.91 12.05 -11.48
N LEU A 165 5.92 11.32 -10.96
CA LEU A 165 4.73 10.89 -11.70
C LEU A 165 3.57 11.87 -11.48
N PRO A 166 2.64 11.99 -12.45
CA PRO A 166 1.49 12.86 -12.27
C PRO A 166 0.53 12.29 -11.23
N ARG A 167 0.07 13.14 -10.29
CA ARG A 167 -1.03 12.77 -9.38
C ARG A 167 -2.34 12.53 -10.17
N PRO A 168 -2.92 11.32 -10.15
CA PRO A 168 -4.21 11.03 -10.77
C PRO A 168 -5.31 11.96 -10.23
N SER A 169 -6.27 12.35 -11.07
CA SER A 169 -7.35 13.26 -10.68
C SER A 169 -8.17 12.75 -9.50
N ILE A 170 -8.32 11.43 -9.39
CA ILE A 170 -9.12 10.79 -8.35
C ILE A 170 -8.47 10.87 -6.96
N LEU A 171 -7.18 11.18 -6.87
CA LEU A 171 -6.42 11.35 -5.61
C LEU A 171 -6.25 12.81 -5.18
N ARG A 172 -6.89 13.76 -5.86
CA ARG A 172 -6.75 15.21 -5.59
C ARG A 172 -7.71 15.74 -4.53
N LEU A 173 -8.63 14.89 -4.05
CA LEU A 173 -9.69 15.24 -3.12
C LEU A 173 -9.19 15.41 -1.67
#